data_AF-A0A397VSL7-F1
#
_entry.id   AF-A0A397VSL7-F1
#
_cell.length_a   1.000
_cell.length_b   1.000
_cell.length_c   1.000
_cell.angle_alpha   90.00
_cell.angle_beta   90.00
_cell.angle_gamma   90.00
#
_symmetry.space_group_name_H-M   'P 1'
#
loop_
_entity.id
_entity.type
_entity.pdbx_description
1 polymer ?
#
loop_
_entity_poly.entity_id
_entity_poly.type
_entity_poly.pdbx_seq_one_letter_code
_entity_poly.pdbx_strand_id
1 'polypeptide(L)'
;MSNLKGSKAIKFHDYEDVKEKCLRILRELKRRTMPPGVPWTDDHINLFSAWIYDGCRDDIISYMEPAWPSKYKAKMADGNLVKPADQADLNFEDHIKPMFSKGHTEAMKKHFNLHEYLDVHRYKVEIFDRLSREENDIKLMPKNNPWPKNNVLLFYYWAIQGPNSKKDSNSENTVPYKDNDENYQKMKRYCDQYLKYIEEGRRKS
;
A
#
# COMPACT_ATOMS: atom_id res chain seq x y z
N MET A 1 -18.08 -13.88 40.08
CA MET A 1 -17.90 -12.58 39.40
C MET A 1 -16.84 -12.81 38.32
N SER A 2 -17.17 -12.95 37.05
CA SER A 2 -17.62 -11.84 36.20
C SER A 2 -18.32 -12.38 34.94
N ASN A 3 -19.46 -11.76 34.61
CA ASN A 3 -20.23 -11.98 33.40
C ASN A 3 -19.40 -11.59 32.17
N LEU A 4 -18.92 -12.57 31.39
CA LEU A 4 -18.58 -12.35 30.00
C LEU A 4 -19.90 -12.19 29.23
N LYS A 5 -20.40 -10.95 29.16
CA LYS A 5 -21.47 -10.57 28.24
C LYS A 5 -21.05 -11.02 26.85
N GLY A 6 -21.73 -12.05 26.33
CA GLY A 6 -21.49 -12.58 25.00
C GLY A 6 -21.46 -11.45 23.97
N SER A 7 -20.31 -11.29 23.32
CA SER A 7 -20.22 -10.44 22.15
C SER A 7 -21.20 -11.00 21.12
N LYS A 8 -22.32 -10.31 20.90
CA LYS A 8 -23.32 -10.72 19.91
C LYS A 8 -22.59 -10.91 18.58
N ALA A 9 -22.62 -12.13 18.04
CA ALA A 9 -22.08 -12.44 16.73
C ALA A 9 -22.64 -11.42 15.72
N ILE A 10 -21.75 -10.67 15.08
CA ILE A 10 -22.16 -9.74 14.04
C ILE A 10 -22.51 -10.59 12.82
N LYS A 11 -23.80 -10.65 12.48
CA LYS A 11 -24.29 -11.27 11.25
C LYS A 11 -24.32 -10.20 10.17
N PHE A 12 -23.90 -10.56 8.96
CA PHE A 12 -23.95 -9.73 7.78
C PHE A 12 -24.91 -10.40 6.81
N HIS A 13 -25.94 -9.69 6.37
CA HIS A 13 -26.93 -10.25 5.44
C HIS A 13 -26.71 -9.75 4.01
N ASP A 14 -26.19 -8.54 3.84
CA ASP A 14 -25.87 -7.94 2.54
C ASP A 14 -24.75 -6.87 2.66
N TYR A 15 -24.45 -6.22 1.54
CA TYR A 15 -23.46 -5.16 1.42
C TYR A 15 -23.80 -3.92 2.26
N GLU A 16 -25.07 -3.50 2.26
CA GLU A 16 -25.52 -2.31 2.99
C GLU A 16 -25.39 -2.52 4.51
N ASP A 17 -25.63 -3.75 4.99
CA ASP A 17 -25.39 -4.16 6.36
C ASP A 17 -23.92 -4.00 6.78
N VAL A 18 -22.99 -4.38 5.90
CA VAL A 18 -21.55 -4.24 6.13
C VAL A 18 -21.13 -2.77 6.10
N LYS A 19 -21.68 -1.98 5.17
CA LYS A 19 -21.44 -0.54 5.03
C LYS A 19 -21.90 0.26 6.23
N GLU A 20 -23.13 0.02 6.70
CA GLU A 20 -23.66 0.67 7.90
C GLU A 20 -22.81 0.35 9.15
N LYS A 21 -22.32 -0.89 9.25
CA LYS A 21 -21.59 -1.38 10.44
C LYS A 21 -20.07 -1.29 10.29
N CYS A 22 -19.57 -0.71 9.21
CA CYS A 22 -18.17 -0.82 8.79
C CYS A 22 -17.15 -0.39 9.85
N LEU A 23 -17.38 0.74 10.55
CA LEU A 23 -16.50 1.21 11.62
C LEU A 23 -16.47 0.28 12.83
N ARG A 24 -17.61 -0.35 13.15
CA ARG A 24 -17.68 -1.34 14.22
C ARG A 24 -16.95 -2.61 13.81
N ILE A 25 -17.14 -3.08 12.58
CA ILE A 25 -16.43 -4.25 12.03
C ILE A 25 -14.92 -3.99 12.07
N LEU A 26 -14.46 -2.84 11.57
CA LEU A 26 -13.04 -2.49 11.55
C LEU A 26 -12.43 -2.48 12.95
N ARG A 27 -13.17 -1.99 13.96
CA ARG A 27 -12.70 -2.00 15.34
C ARG A 27 -12.49 -3.42 15.86
N GLU A 28 -13.40 -4.33 15.57
CA GLU A 28 -13.29 -5.74 15.99
C GLU A 28 -12.19 -6.47 15.20
N LEU A 29 -12.05 -6.19 13.89
CA LEU A 29 -10.93 -6.68 13.08
C LEU A 29 -9.58 -6.24 13.66
N LYS A 30 -9.41 -4.94 13.98
CA LYS A 30 -8.18 -4.41 14.60
C LYS A 30 -7.90 -4.98 15.99
N ARG A 31 -8.92 -5.41 16.72
CA ARG A 31 -8.81 -6.13 18.00
C ARG A 31 -8.53 -7.62 17.85
N ARG A 32 -8.48 -8.13 16.62
CA ARG A 32 -8.36 -9.57 16.29
C ARG A 32 -9.47 -10.42 16.91
N THR A 33 -10.62 -9.83 17.20
CA THR A 33 -11.81 -10.52 17.73
C THR A 33 -12.74 -11.01 16.62
N MET A 34 -12.46 -10.64 15.37
CA MET A 34 -13.21 -11.03 14.18
C MET A 34 -12.25 -11.29 12.99
N PRO A 35 -12.57 -12.22 12.07
CA PRO A 35 -13.60 -13.26 12.21
C PRO A 35 -13.24 -14.28 13.29
N PRO A 36 -14.24 -14.94 13.91
CA PRO A 36 -13.98 -16.05 14.81
C PRO A 36 -13.30 -17.19 14.04
N GLY A 37 -12.17 -17.68 14.55
CA GLY A 37 -11.35 -18.70 13.88
C GLY A 37 -10.05 -18.11 13.34
N VAL A 38 -9.92 -18.01 12.02
CA VAL A 38 -8.71 -17.50 11.36
C VAL A 38 -8.75 -15.97 11.32
N PRO A 39 -7.96 -15.25 12.15
CA PRO A 39 -7.96 -13.79 12.13
C PRO A 39 -7.52 -13.30 10.76
N TRP A 40 -8.10 -12.18 10.33
CA TRP A 40 -7.65 -11.51 9.12
C TRP A 40 -6.20 -11.07 9.26
N THR A 41 -5.43 -11.20 8.18
CA THR A 41 -4.08 -10.64 8.07
C THR A 41 -4.15 -9.11 8.13
N ASP A 42 -3.03 -8.45 8.44
CA ASP A 42 -2.98 -6.98 8.41
C ASP A 42 -3.32 -6.43 7.03
N ASP A 43 -2.95 -7.11 5.95
CA ASP A 43 -3.31 -6.70 4.60
C ASP A 43 -4.83 -6.75 4.37
N HIS A 44 -5.55 -7.76 4.88
CA HIS A 44 -7.02 -7.80 4.81
C HIS A 44 -7.68 -6.71 5.66
N ILE A 45 -7.13 -6.41 6.84
CA ILE A 45 -7.64 -5.33 7.70
C ILE A 45 -7.40 -3.97 7.04
N ASN A 46 -6.22 -3.76 6.45
CA ASN A 46 -5.88 -2.54 5.72
C ASN A 46 -6.75 -2.38 4.48
N LEU A 47 -7.06 -3.46 3.76
CA LEU A 47 -8.02 -3.47 2.65
C LEU A 47 -9.41 -2.98 3.06
N PHE A 48 -9.92 -3.47 4.18
CA PHE A 48 -11.23 -3.06 4.67
C PHE A 48 -11.25 -1.66 5.28
N SER A 49 -10.18 -1.28 5.99
CA SER A 49 -9.98 0.08 6.50
C SER A 49 -9.89 1.09 5.35
N ALA A 50 -9.26 0.70 4.25
CA ALA A 50 -9.24 1.43 2.99
C ALA A 50 -10.65 1.68 2.46
N TRP A 51 -11.40 0.61 2.21
CA TRP A 51 -12.75 0.70 1.68
C TRP A 51 -13.62 1.69 2.47
N ILE A 52 -13.50 1.67 3.81
CA ILE A 52 -14.19 2.62 4.68
C ILE A 52 -13.76 4.06 4.41
N TYR A 53 -12.45 4.30 4.30
CA TYR A 53 -11.89 5.63 4.03
C TYR A 53 -12.31 6.19 2.67
N ASP A 54 -12.47 5.33 1.65
CA ASP A 54 -12.92 5.76 0.32
C ASP A 54 -14.45 5.98 0.24
N GLY A 55 -15.15 5.81 1.36
CA GLY A 55 -16.58 6.09 1.49
C GLY A 55 -17.47 4.88 1.29
N CYS A 56 -16.94 3.66 1.48
CA CYS A 56 -17.67 2.41 1.34
C CYS A 56 -18.37 2.31 -0.03
N ARG A 57 -17.58 2.42 -1.10
CA ARG A 57 -18.09 2.39 -2.47
C ARG A 57 -18.08 0.97 -3.03
N ASP A 58 -19.00 0.70 -3.95
CA ASP A 58 -19.16 -0.59 -4.63
C ASP A 58 -18.13 -0.81 -5.74
N ASP A 59 -17.43 0.24 -6.19
CA ASP A 59 -16.31 0.08 -7.09
C ASP A 59 -15.12 -0.52 -6.32
N ILE A 60 -14.57 -1.59 -6.89
CA ILE A 60 -13.41 -2.32 -6.35
C ILE A 60 -12.36 -1.30 -5.89
N ILE A 61 -11.88 -1.50 -4.67
CA ILE A 61 -10.81 -0.75 -3.99
C ILE A 61 -9.55 -0.81 -4.87
N SER A 62 -9.52 0.00 -5.92
CA SER A 62 -8.54 -0.04 -7.02
C SER A 62 -7.11 0.20 -6.52
N TYR A 63 -6.97 0.78 -5.33
CA TYR A 63 -5.68 1.12 -4.73
C TYR A 63 -5.12 0.05 -3.79
N MET A 64 -5.76 -1.11 -3.59
CA MET A 64 -5.31 -2.12 -2.61
C MET A 64 -5.01 -3.51 -3.18
N GLU A 65 -5.50 -3.86 -4.37
CA GLU A 65 -4.80 -4.86 -5.19
C GLU A 65 -3.73 -4.13 -5.99
N PRO A 66 -2.44 -4.35 -5.69
CA PRO A 66 -1.39 -3.77 -6.50
C PRO A 66 -1.61 -4.21 -7.95
N ALA A 67 -1.72 -3.24 -8.84
CA ALA A 67 -1.71 -3.48 -10.28
C ALA A 67 -0.31 -3.96 -10.65
N TRP A 68 0.04 -5.20 -10.29
CA TRP A 68 1.25 -5.83 -10.76
C TRP A 68 1.10 -6.14 -12.24
N PRO A 69 2.16 -6.02 -13.04
CA PRO A 69 2.16 -6.60 -14.39
C PRO A 69 1.72 -8.06 -14.32
N SER A 70 0.90 -8.51 -15.27
CA SER A 70 0.24 -9.83 -15.24
C SER A 70 1.20 -11.00 -14.97
N LYS A 71 2.46 -10.90 -15.43
CA LYS A 71 3.53 -11.89 -15.20
C LYS A 71 3.97 -12.04 -13.74
N TYR A 72 3.63 -11.08 -12.87
CA TYR A 72 3.96 -11.07 -11.44
C TYR A 72 2.77 -11.40 -10.53
N LYS A 73 1.52 -11.29 -11.01
CA LYS A 73 0.31 -11.56 -10.20
C LYS A 73 0.33 -12.95 -9.55
N ALA A 74 0.68 -13.99 -10.30
CA ALA A 74 0.73 -15.36 -9.77
C ALA A 74 1.84 -15.59 -8.74
N LYS A 75 2.94 -14.82 -8.79
CA LYS A 75 4.09 -14.99 -7.89
C LYS A 75 3.93 -14.25 -6.56
N MET A 76 3.07 -13.24 -6.53
CA MET A 76 2.81 -12.40 -5.35
C MET A 76 1.59 -12.87 -4.54
N ALA A 77 0.72 -13.70 -5.12
CA ALA A 77 -0.45 -14.28 -4.46
C ALA A 77 -0.09 -15.19 -3.26
N ASP A 78 1.09 -15.83 -3.30
CA ASP A 78 1.53 -16.78 -2.27
C ASP A 78 2.26 -16.11 -1.08
N GLY A 79 2.28 -14.78 -1.00
CA GLY A 79 3.03 -14.05 0.05
C GLY A 79 4.56 -14.21 -0.05
N ASN A 80 5.05 -14.78 -1.16
CA ASN A 80 6.47 -14.85 -1.46
C ASN A 80 6.91 -13.56 -2.14
N LEU A 81 7.81 -12.85 -1.47
CA LEU A 81 8.43 -11.60 -1.90
C LEU A 81 9.38 -11.87 -3.08
N VAL A 82 8.85 -12.16 -4.26
CA VAL A 82 9.69 -12.39 -5.43
C VAL A 82 10.12 -11.04 -6.00
N LYS A 83 11.41 -10.72 -5.85
CA LYS A 83 12.04 -9.62 -6.58
C LYS A 83 11.75 -9.81 -8.09
N PRO A 84 11.08 -8.85 -8.76
CA PRO A 84 10.89 -8.91 -10.20
C PRO A 84 12.25 -9.04 -10.87
N ALA A 85 12.49 -10.18 -11.54
CA ALA A 85 13.74 -10.40 -12.28
C ALA A 85 13.88 -9.35 -13.41
N ASP A 86 12.75 -8.92 -13.98
CA ASP A 86 12.68 -7.92 -15.05
C ASP A 86 11.81 -6.74 -14.61
N GLN A 87 12.41 -5.78 -13.93
CA GLN A 87 11.76 -4.50 -13.56
C GLN A 87 11.34 -3.66 -14.79
N ALA A 88 11.73 -4.08 -15.99
CA ALA A 88 11.56 -3.37 -17.25
C ALA A 88 10.10 -3.02 -17.63
N ASP A 89 9.11 -3.69 -17.04
CA ASP A 89 7.69 -3.49 -17.36
C ASP A 89 6.97 -2.63 -16.32
N LEU A 90 7.62 -2.24 -15.22
CA LEU A 90 7.01 -1.39 -14.20
C LEU A 90 7.06 0.08 -14.63
N ASN A 91 5.88 0.67 -14.78
CA ASN A 91 5.69 2.08 -15.15
C ASN A 91 4.71 2.79 -14.20
N PHE A 92 4.73 4.12 -14.23
CA PHE A 92 3.92 4.95 -13.36
C PHE A 92 2.41 4.87 -13.66
N GLU A 93 1.99 5.10 -14.90
CA GLU A 93 0.58 5.22 -15.28
C GLU A 93 -0.23 3.96 -14.97
N ASP A 94 0.32 2.78 -15.27
CA ASP A 94 -0.40 1.51 -15.16
C ASP A 94 -0.31 0.90 -13.75
N HIS A 95 0.79 1.15 -13.03
CA HIS A 95 1.09 0.40 -11.80
C HIS A 95 1.18 1.27 -10.54
N ILE A 96 1.60 2.53 -10.63
CA ILE A 96 1.85 3.38 -9.47
C ILE A 96 0.73 4.39 -9.25
N LYS A 97 0.32 5.09 -10.30
CA LYS A 97 -0.75 6.10 -10.26
C LYS A 97 -2.06 5.54 -9.69
N PRO A 98 -2.51 4.31 -10.01
CA PRO A 98 -3.75 3.75 -9.45
C PRO A 98 -3.69 3.53 -7.93
N MET A 99 -2.50 3.41 -7.34
CA MET A 99 -2.33 3.24 -5.89
C MET A 99 -2.62 4.54 -5.12
N PHE A 100 -2.64 5.69 -5.79
CA PHE A 100 -3.04 6.95 -5.20
C PHE A 100 -4.54 7.19 -5.39
N SER A 101 -5.32 6.94 -4.34
CA SER A 101 -6.75 7.27 -4.33
C SER A 101 -6.98 8.78 -4.48
N LYS A 102 -8.20 9.15 -4.89
CA LYS A 102 -8.63 10.56 -4.94
C LYS A 102 -8.45 11.26 -3.60
N GLY A 103 -8.68 10.56 -2.49
CA GLY A 103 -8.45 11.07 -1.13
C GLY A 103 -6.99 11.43 -0.89
N HIS A 104 -6.04 10.60 -1.34
CA HIS A 104 -4.60 10.90 -1.24
C HIS A 104 -4.26 12.16 -2.07
N THR A 105 -4.76 12.24 -3.30
CA THR A 105 -4.49 13.37 -4.20
C THR A 105 -5.02 14.69 -3.63
N GLU A 106 -6.25 14.71 -3.11
CA GLU A 106 -6.81 15.92 -2.50
C GLU A 106 -6.06 16.34 -1.23
N ALA A 107 -5.63 15.36 -0.40
CA ALA A 107 -4.83 15.65 0.78
C ALA A 107 -3.46 16.26 0.44
N MET A 108 -2.87 15.88 -0.69
CA MET A 108 -1.54 16.32 -1.11
C MET A 108 -1.54 17.50 -2.08
N LYS A 109 -2.71 17.92 -2.56
CA LYS A 109 -2.90 18.95 -3.59
C LYS A 109 -2.17 20.28 -3.34
N LYS A 110 -1.92 20.64 -2.08
CA LYS A 110 -1.17 21.86 -1.69
C LYS A 110 0.35 21.68 -1.67
N HIS A 111 0.84 20.46 -1.76
CA HIS A 111 2.27 20.11 -1.68
C HIS A 111 2.82 19.68 -3.03
N PHE A 112 2.19 18.69 -3.68
CA PHE A 112 2.50 18.22 -5.02
C PHE A 112 1.39 17.26 -5.51
N ASN A 113 1.36 16.99 -6.81
CA ASN A 113 0.31 16.18 -7.41
C ASN A 113 0.70 14.69 -7.50
N LEU A 114 0.00 13.84 -6.75
CA LEU A 114 0.21 12.39 -6.75
C LEU A 114 -0.24 11.68 -8.04
N HIS A 115 -0.97 12.35 -8.92
CA HIS A 115 -1.37 11.82 -10.22
C HIS A 115 -0.46 12.31 -11.37
N GLU A 116 0.51 13.17 -11.08
CA GLU A 116 1.49 13.65 -12.05
C GLU A 116 2.80 12.90 -11.91
N TYR A 117 3.22 12.28 -13.01
CA TYR A 117 4.44 11.50 -13.06
C TYR A 117 5.67 12.29 -12.61
N LEU A 118 5.83 13.54 -13.07
CA LEU A 118 7.00 14.36 -12.75
C LEU A 118 7.09 14.69 -11.25
N ASP A 119 5.96 14.91 -10.60
CA ASP A 119 5.92 15.20 -9.16
C ASP A 119 6.22 13.93 -8.35
N VAL A 120 5.58 12.81 -8.68
CA VAL A 120 5.83 11.55 -7.97
C VAL A 120 7.26 11.06 -8.20
N HIS A 121 7.79 11.18 -9.43
CA HIS A 121 9.17 10.83 -9.75
C HIS A 121 10.17 11.69 -8.98
N ARG A 122 9.92 13.00 -8.87
CA ARG A 122 10.76 13.93 -8.12
C ARG A 122 10.78 13.63 -6.62
N TYR A 123 9.62 13.30 -6.03
CA TYR A 123 9.47 13.10 -4.58
C TYR A 123 9.44 11.63 -4.15
N LYS A 124 9.80 10.69 -5.03
CA LYS A 124 9.69 9.25 -4.75
C LYS A 124 10.43 8.82 -3.48
N VAL A 125 11.56 9.44 -3.14
CA VAL A 125 12.33 9.14 -1.92
C VAL A 125 11.56 9.53 -0.68
N GLU A 126 11.03 10.75 -0.63
CA GLU A 126 10.25 11.27 0.47
C GLU A 126 8.92 10.53 0.62
N ILE A 127 8.28 10.18 -0.50
CA ILE A 127 7.07 9.36 -0.52
C ILE A 127 7.39 7.99 0.08
N PHE A 128 8.43 7.30 -0.41
CA PHE A 128 8.80 5.98 0.09
C PHE A 128 9.20 6.00 1.58
N ASP A 129 9.97 7.01 2.02
CA ASP A 129 10.32 7.19 3.44
C ASP A 129 9.08 7.24 4.31
N ARG A 130 7.99 7.88 3.87
CA ARG A 130 6.75 7.96 4.64
C ARG A 130 5.88 6.72 4.53
N LEU A 131 5.88 6.04 3.39
CA LEU A 131 5.12 4.81 3.17
C LEU A 131 5.72 3.60 3.92
N SER A 132 7.04 3.59 4.13
CA SER A 132 7.78 2.45 4.68
C SER A 132 8.02 2.52 6.20
N ARG A 133 7.50 3.55 6.88
CA ARG A 133 7.64 3.68 8.34
C ARG A 133 6.84 2.61 9.07
N GLU A 134 7.19 2.41 10.34
CA GLU A 134 6.41 1.55 11.23
C GLU A 134 5.01 2.13 11.47
N GLU A 135 4.03 1.26 11.74
CA GLU A 135 2.61 1.61 11.92
C GLU A 135 2.36 2.70 12.98
N ASN A 136 3.24 2.78 13.99
CA ASN A 136 3.13 3.74 15.09
C ASN A 136 3.90 5.06 14.85
N ASP A 137 4.61 5.20 13.73
CA ASP A 137 5.38 6.40 13.43
C ASP A 137 4.44 7.57 13.08
N ILE A 138 4.65 8.71 13.73
CA ILE A 138 3.87 9.94 13.51
C ILE A 138 3.96 10.49 12.08
N LYS A 139 5.01 10.12 11.33
CA LYS A 139 5.26 10.53 9.94
C LYS A 139 4.79 9.49 8.92
N LEU A 140 4.25 8.35 9.35
CA LEU A 140 3.69 7.33 8.47
C LEU A 140 2.57 7.91 7.62
N MET A 141 2.57 7.59 6.32
CA MET A 141 1.49 7.94 5.42
C MET A 141 0.99 6.72 4.63
N PRO A 142 -0.33 6.50 4.54
CA PRO A 142 -1.40 7.15 5.31
C PRO A 142 -1.45 6.67 6.77
N LYS A 143 -1.59 7.58 7.73
CA LYS A 143 -1.58 7.24 9.18
C LYS A 143 -2.72 6.31 9.62
N ASN A 144 -3.93 6.54 9.13
CA ASN A 144 -5.11 5.76 9.56
C ASN A 144 -5.37 4.52 8.68
N ASN A 145 -4.56 4.33 7.64
CA ASN A 145 -4.66 3.21 6.73
C ASN A 145 -3.35 3.07 5.91
N PRO A 146 -2.29 2.51 6.50
CA PRO A 146 -1.02 2.34 5.83
C PRO A 146 -1.20 1.52 4.54
N TRP A 147 -0.32 1.73 3.58
CA TRP A 147 -0.34 0.92 2.37
C TRP A 147 -0.07 -0.56 2.68
N PRO A 148 -0.72 -1.50 1.98
CA PRO A 148 -0.39 -2.91 2.07
C PRO A 148 1.08 -3.09 1.71
N LYS A 149 1.72 -4.08 2.33
CA LYS A 149 3.17 -4.28 2.15
C LYS A 149 3.54 -4.48 0.67
N ASN A 150 2.68 -5.16 -0.08
CA ASN A 150 2.86 -5.38 -1.52
C ASN A 150 2.81 -4.08 -2.33
N ASN A 151 2.01 -3.10 -1.94
CA ASN A 151 1.95 -1.80 -2.63
C ASN A 151 3.22 -0.98 -2.33
N VAL A 152 3.68 -0.99 -1.08
CA VAL A 152 4.95 -0.35 -0.71
C VAL A 152 6.11 -0.98 -1.52
N LEU A 153 6.08 -2.30 -1.73
CA LEU A 153 7.07 -3.01 -2.56
C LEU A 153 6.95 -2.69 -4.06
N LEU A 154 5.74 -2.58 -4.60
CA LEU A 154 5.52 -2.19 -5.99
C LEU A 154 6.09 -0.78 -6.24
N PHE A 155 5.79 0.15 -5.34
CA PHE A 155 6.35 1.50 -5.38
C PHE A 155 7.88 1.48 -5.29
N TYR A 156 8.42 0.67 -4.38
CA TYR A 156 9.87 0.45 -4.27
C TYR A 156 10.48 0.02 -5.61
N TYR A 157 9.98 -1.06 -6.23
CA TYR A 157 10.58 -1.60 -7.45
C TYR A 157 10.53 -0.62 -8.62
N TRP A 158 9.48 0.20 -8.70
CA TRP A 158 9.45 1.29 -9.66
C TRP A 158 10.45 2.40 -9.31
N ALA A 159 10.53 2.80 -8.04
CA ALA A 159 11.36 3.93 -7.62
C ALA A 159 12.88 3.67 -7.73
N ILE A 160 13.33 2.43 -7.50
CA ILE A 160 14.76 2.04 -7.64
C ILE A 160 15.25 1.90 -9.08
N GLN A 161 14.36 1.99 -10.07
CA GLN A 161 14.80 2.20 -11.45
C GLN A 161 15.48 3.57 -11.60
N GLY A 162 15.37 4.46 -10.60
CA GLY A 162 16.15 5.69 -10.52
C GLY A 162 15.72 6.69 -11.60
N PRO A 163 16.66 7.28 -12.36
CA PRO A 163 16.35 8.07 -13.54
C PRO A 163 15.56 7.32 -14.61
N ASN A 164 15.66 5.98 -14.64
CA ASN A 164 15.04 5.13 -15.66
C ASN A 164 13.63 4.66 -15.29
N SER A 165 13.07 5.09 -14.16
CA SER A 165 11.68 4.80 -13.83
C SER A 165 10.77 5.30 -14.95
N LYS A 166 9.99 4.41 -15.58
CA LYS A 166 9.17 4.77 -16.73
C LYS A 166 7.89 5.50 -16.35
N LYS A 167 7.45 6.42 -17.19
CA LYS A 167 6.12 7.03 -17.09
C LYS A 167 5.05 6.04 -17.54
N ASP A 168 5.21 5.50 -18.73
CA ASP A 168 4.29 4.56 -19.36
C ASP A 168 5.08 3.48 -20.12
N SER A 169 4.38 2.51 -20.70
CA SER A 169 5.00 1.38 -21.41
C SER A 169 5.79 1.79 -22.66
N ASN A 170 5.49 2.96 -23.24
CA ASN A 170 6.07 3.45 -24.50
C ASN A 170 7.11 4.56 -24.27
N SER A 171 7.27 5.05 -23.04
CA SER A 171 8.25 6.09 -22.76
C SER A 171 9.66 5.53 -22.91
N GLU A 172 10.41 5.99 -23.91
CA GLU A 172 11.87 5.93 -23.88
C GLU A 172 12.34 6.71 -22.64
N ASN A 173 13.37 6.23 -21.94
CA ASN A 173 13.89 6.83 -20.70
C ASN A 173 14.35 8.28 -20.96
N THR A 174 13.42 9.23 -20.90
CA THR A 174 13.60 10.59 -21.45
C THR A 174 13.51 11.68 -20.40
N VAL A 175 13.49 11.35 -19.10
CA VAL A 175 13.69 12.39 -18.09
C VAL A 175 15.18 12.46 -17.72
N PRO A 176 15.89 13.55 -18.06
CA PRO A 176 17.21 13.82 -17.52
C PRO A 176 17.03 14.32 -16.07
N TYR A 177 16.44 13.50 -15.20
CA TYR A 177 16.52 13.73 -13.78
C TYR A 177 17.89 13.22 -13.36
N LYS A 178 18.83 14.14 -13.13
CA LYS A 178 20.05 13.83 -12.39
C LYS A 178 19.62 13.53 -10.96
N ASP A 179 19.17 12.30 -10.72
CA ASP A 179 19.07 11.75 -9.37
C ASP A 179 20.49 11.93 -8.80
N ASN A 180 20.66 12.86 -7.88
CA ASN A 180 21.93 13.00 -7.17
C ASN A 180 22.16 11.63 -6.51
N ASP A 181 23.32 11.01 -6.73
CA ASP A 181 23.65 9.64 -6.27
C ASP A 181 23.19 9.42 -4.82
N GLU A 182 23.26 10.46 -4.00
CA GLU A 182 22.73 10.54 -2.63
C GLU A 182 21.26 10.13 -2.46
N ASN A 183 20.33 10.59 -3.32
CA ASN A 183 18.92 10.24 -3.27
C ASN A 183 18.68 8.76 -3.62
N TYR A 184 19.43 8.25 -4.61
CA TYR A 184 19.42 6.84 -4.97
C TYR A 184 19.96 5.96 -3.83
N GLN A 185 21.08 6.35 -3.21
CA GLN A 185 21.62 5.63 -2.05
C GLN A 185 20.67 5.69 -0.85
N LYS A 186 20.01 6.84 -0.62
CA LYS A 186 19.02 7.00 0.45
C LYS A 186 17.80 6.11 0.23
N MET A 187 17.29 6.06 -1.00
CA MET A 187 16.24 5.11 -1.39
C MET A 187 16.68 3.68 -1.06
N LYS A 188 17.85 3.25 -1.57
CA LYS A 188 18.36 1.90 -1.34
C LYS A 188 18.46 1.55 0.15
N ARG A 189 18.95 2.47 1.00
CA ARG A 189 19.02 2.28 2.46
C ARG A 189 17.64 2.09 3.09
N TYR A 190 16.66 2.92 2.76
CA TYR A 190 15.30 2.75 3.28
C TYR A 190 14.70 1.41 2.86
N CYS A 191 15.06 0.95 1.66
CA CYS A 191 14.58 -0.33 1.14
C CYS A 191 15.20 -1.51 1.88
N ASP A 192 16.50 -1.47 2.14
CA ASP A 192 17.18 -2.51 2.93
C ASP A 192 16.59 -2.59 4.35
N GLN A 193 16.26 -1.44 4.95
CA GLN A 193 15.58 -1.37 6.25
C GLN A 193 14.17 -1.98 6.21
N TYR A 194 13.38 -1.64 5.18
CA TYR A 194 12.02 -2.14 5.03
C TYR A 194 11.96 -3.65 4.75
N LEU A 195 12.85 -4.18 3.91
CA LEU A 195 12.96 -5.62 3.66
C LEU A 195 13.31 -6.37 4.95
N LYS A 196 14.27 -5.86 5.73
CA LYS A 196 14.62 -6.42 7.03
C LYS A 196 13.44 -6.42 8.00
N TYR A 197 12.67 -5.34 8.05
CA TYR A 197 11.44 -5.27 8.85
C TYR A 197 10.42 -6.35 8.45
N ILE A 198 10.21 -6.56 7.14
CA ILE A 198 9.31 -7.63 6.66
C ILE A 198 9.83 -9.02 7.06
N GLU A 199 11.12 -9.29 6.90
CA GLU A 199 11.74 -10.57 7.27
C GLU A 199 11.65 -10.85 8.78
N GLU A 200 11.90 -9.83 9.61
CA GLU A 200 11.77 -9.95 11.07
C GLU A 200 10.32 -10.18 11.50
N GLY A 201 9.36 -9.54 10.83
CA GLY A 201 7.94 -9.80 11.03
C GLY A 201 7.55 -11.24 10.71
N ARG A 202 8.12 -11.85 9.65
CA ARG A 202 7.89 -13.27 9.30
C ARG A 202 8.47 -14.24 10.32
N ARG A 203 9.59 -13.91 10.98
CA ARG A 203 10.21 -14.80 11.98
C ARG A 203 9.48 -14.81 13.32
N LYS A 204 8.66 -13.79 13.60
CA LYS A 204 7.88 -13.65 14.84
C LYS A 204 6.43 -14.13 14.71
N SER A 205 6.01 -14.48 13.50
CA SER A 205 4.72 -15.08 13.15
C SER A 205 4.81 -16.61 13.17
#